data_AF-A0A9Q3IU71-F1
#
_entry.id   AF-A0A9Q3IU71-F1
#
_cell.length_a   1.000
_cell.length_b   1.000
_cell.length_c   1.000
_cell.angle_alpha   90.00
_cell.angle_beta   90.00
_cell.angle_gamma   90.00
#
_symmetry.space_group_name_H-M   'P 1'
#
loop_
_entity.id
_entity.type
_entity.pdbx_description
1 polymer ?
#
loop_
_entity_poly.entity_id
_entity_poly.type
_entity_poly.pdbx_seq_one_letter_code
_entity_poly.pdbx_strand_id
1 'polypeptide(L)'
;MEAAKLPNFSQLEWSSANLKEEFKSFTNVIVTQDGFFNKPHQDLNDPNALTYGIFSFVLKKDFHPLLTVFNPSGNGLHFPKLKMEIDFTNKPGIMEILWKTSTLLHHKTKPPPEIIYNEKITHFEFSFLINHKLFNVGDKFLKMTPTEIDFEVTQYFKGNVPDQKRAKRY
;
A
#
# COMPACT_ATOMS: atom_id res chain seq x y z
N MET A 1 -29.19 16.37 -10.97
CA MET A 1 -27.83 16.41 -10.41
C MET A 1 -27.35 14.98 -10.28
N GLU A 2 -26.37 14.60 -11.10
CA GLU A 2 -25.76 13.28 -11.00
C GLU A 2 -24.90 13.24 -9.74
N ALA A 3 -25.20 12.33 -8.81
CA ALA A 3 -24.38 12.14 -7.62
C ALA A 3 -22.96 11.80 -8.06
N ALA A 4 -21.97 12.50 -7.51
CA ALA A 4 -20.56 12.21 -7.75
C ALA A 4 -20.28 10.75 -7.36
N LYS A 5 -20.21 9.86 -8.36
CA LYS A 5 -19.84 8.47 -8.16
C LYS A 5 -18.34 8.44 -7.87
N LEU A 6 -17.96 7.78 -6.78
CA LEU A 6 -16.56 7.53 -6.47
C LEU A 6 -15.92 6.80 -7.66
N PRO A 7 -14.74 7.24 -8.14
CA PRO A 7 -14.04 6.54 -9.20
C PRO A 7 -13.76 5.09 -8.82
N ASN A 8 -13.97 4.18 -9.76
CA ASN A 8 -13.73 2.75 -9.60
C ASN A 8 -12.47 2.37 -10.37
N PHE A 9 -11.59 1.59 -9.75
CA PHE A 9 -10.36 1.05 -10.34
C PHE A 9 -10.58 0.23 -11.62
N SER A 10 -11.79 -0.28 -11.87
CA SER A 10 -12.13 -1.01 -13.11
C SER A 10 -12.56 -0.09 -14.27
N GLN A 11 -12.58 1.23 -14.08
CA GLN A 11 -12.90 2.17 -15.15
C GLN A 11 -11.74 2.26 -16.14
N LEU A 12 -11.99 1.86 -17.39
CA LEU A 12 -11.01 1.84 -18.48
C LEU A 12 -10.33 3.20 -18.72
N GLU A 13 -11.00 4.29 -18.35
CA GLU A 13 -10.50 5.67 -18.42
C GLU A 13 -9.20 5.86 -17.61
N TRP A 14 -9.03 5.16 -16.49
CA TRP A 14 -7.80 5.22 -15.68
C TRP A 14 -6.66 4.42 -16.30
N SER A 15 -6.95 3.25 -16.85
CA SER A 15 -5.93 2.39 -17.48
C SER A 15 -5.43 2.91 -18.84
N SER A 16 -6.20 3.78 -19.50
CA SER A 16 -5.92 4.29 -20.85
C SER A 16 -5.48 5.76 -20.89
N ALA A 17 -5.50 6.45 -19.75
CA ALA A 17 -5.08 7.84 -19.68
C ALA A 17 -3.55 7.97 -19.85
N ASN A 18 -3.13 8.55 -20.98
CA ASN A 18 -1.76 9.04 -21.18
C ASN A 18 -1.52 10.29 -20.32
N LEU A 19 -1.43 10.10 -19.02
CA LEU A 19 -1.15 11.16 -18.05
C LEU A 19 0.33 11.56 -18.16
N LYS A 20 0.60 12.87 -18.11
CA LYS A 20 1.97 13.34 -17.89
C LYS A 20 2.50 12.70 -16.61
N GLU A 21 3.80 12.48 -16.53
CA GLU A 21 4.45 11.72 -15.45
C GLU A 21 4.12 12.25 -14.05
N GLU A 22 4.01 13.58 -13.90
CA GLU A 22 3.58 14.27 -12.69
C GLU A 22 2.12 14.01 -12.26
N PHE A 23 1.29 13.46 -13.16
CA PHE A 23 -0.13 13.17 -12.96
C PHE A 23 -0.47 11.68 -13.00
N LYS A 24 0.50 10.79 -13.26
CA LYS A 24 0.28 9.34 -13.17
C LYS A 24 -0.07 8.99 -11.73
N SER A 25 -1.35 8.71 -11.49
CA SER A 25 -1.78 8.03 -10.28
C SER A 25 -1.24 6.60 -10.37
N PHE A 26 -0.12 6.35 -9.71
CA PHE A 26 0.36 4.99 -9.51
C PHE A 26 -0.74 4.20 -8.80
N THR A 27 -0.84 2.91 -9.12
CA THR A 27 -1.57 1.93 -8.30
C THR A 27 -0.82 1.81 -6.97
N ASN A 28 -0.96 2.84 -6.13
CA ASN A 28 -0.23 2.96 -4.88
C ASN A 28 -0.70 1.93 -3.87
N VAL A 29 -1.85 1.30 -4.10
CA VAL A 29 -2.41 0.28 -3.21
C VAL A 29 -2.23 -1.08 -3.86
N ILE A 30 -1.56 -1.97 -3.16
CA ILE A 30 -1.45 -3.37 -3.52
C ILE A 30 -2.05 -4.17 -2.38
N VAL A 31 -2.98 -5.06 -2.70
CA VAL A 31 -3.55 -6.02 -1.75
C VAL A 31 -3.31 -7.40 -2.32
N THR A 32 -2.66 -8.26 -1.55
CA THR A 32 -2.41 -9.66 -1.93
C THR A 32 -2.77 -10.60 -0.79
N GLN A 33 -3.04 -11.84 -1.17
CA GLN A 33 -3.39 -12.93 -0.27
C GLN A 33 -2.85 -14.25 -0.83
N ASP A 34 -3.04 -15.33 -0.09
CA ASP A 34 -2.78 -16.72 -0.52
C ASP A 34 -1.31 -16.99 -0.87
N GLY A 35 -0.42 -16.43 -0.06
CA GLY A 35 1.00 -16.73 -0.15
C GLY A 35 1.69 -16.10 -1.35
N PHE A 36 1.27 -14.88 -1.69
CA PHE A 36 1.97 -14.05 -2.65
C PHE A 36 3.47 -13.93 -2.32
N PHE A 37 4.30 -14.08 -3.35
CA PHE A 37 5.72 -13.80 -3.28
C PHE A 37 6.18 -13.22 -4.62
N ASN A 38 7.28 -12.48 -4.59
CA ASN A 38 7.82 -11.84 -5.77
C ASN A 38 9.34 -11.99 -5.83
N LYS A 39 9.89 -11.77 -7.03
CA LYS A 39 11.32 -11.54 -7.19
C LYS A 39 11.67 -10.17 -6.57
N PRO A 40 12.95 -9.94 -6.19
CA PRO A 40 13.46 -8.62 -5.83
C PRO A 40 12.94 -7.53 -6.77
N HIS A 41 12.36 -6.48 -6.20
CA HIS A 41 11.83 -5.34 -6.93
C HIS A 41 12.94 -4.71 -7.79
N GLN A 42 12.74 -4.59 -9.10
CA GLN A 42 13.76 -4.11 -10.05
C GLN A 42 13.48 -2.72 -10.60
N ASP A 43 12.53 -1.98 -10.02
CA ASP A 43 12.19 -0.65 -10.53
C ASP A 43 13.25 0.35 -10.11
N LEU A 44 14.30 0.45 -10.94
CA LEU A 44 15.42 1.38 -10.77
C LEU A 44 15.00 2.85 -10.78
N ASN A 45 13.76 3.15 -11.22
CA ASN A 45 13.19 4.48 -11.34
C ASN A 45 11.84 4.61 -10.61
N ASP A 46 11.60 3.84 -9.54
CA ASP A 46 10.36 4.00 -8.75
C ASP A 46 10.29 5.40 -8.13
N PRO A 47 9.31 6.26 -8.51
CA PRO A 47 9.18 7.60 -7.94
C PRO A 47 8.60 7.59 -6.53
N ASN A 48 8.23 6.42 -5.99
CA ASN A 48 7.75 6.27 -4.62
C ASN A 48 8.93 6.25 -3.65
N ALA A 49 8.98 7.25 -2.78
CA ALA A 49 10.05 7.41 -1.80
C ALA A 49 9.94 6.38 -0.66
N LEU A 50 8.71 6.03 -0.28
CA LEU A 50 8.41 5.19 0.87
C LEU A 50 7.34 4.15 0.51
N THR A 51 7.32 3.04 1.23
CA THR A 51 6.20 2.10 1.25
C THR A 51 5.80 1.83 2.68
N TYR A 52 4.50 1.88 2.94
CA TYR A 52 3.88 1.47 4.19
C TYR A 52 3.14 0.16 3.95
N GLY A 53 3.47 -0.89 4.69
CA GLY A 53 2.88 -2.21 4.56
C GLY A 53 2.19 -2.64 5.86
N ILE A 54 1.05 -3.31 5.72
CA ILE A 54 0.32 -4.00 6.76
C ILE A 54 0.33 -5.48 6.42
N PHE A 55 0.82 -6.31 7.34
CA PHE A 55 0.95 -7.76 7.19
C PHE A 55 0.29 -8.46 8.37
N SER A 56 -0.49 -9.51 8.11
CA SER A 56 -1.14 -10.28 9.16
C SER A 56 -1.50 -11.67 8.67
N PHE A 57 -1.31 -12.68 9.52
CA PHE A 57 -2.01 -13.94 9.28
C PHE A 57 -3.45 -13.79 9.75
N VAL A 58 -4.39 -14.17 8.89
CA VAL A 58 -5.81 -14.02 9.16
C VAL A 58 -6.56 -15.32 8.93
N LEU A 59 -7.69 -15.47 9.61
CA LEU A 59 -8.65 -16.54 9.32
C LEU A 59 -9.31 -16.27 7.96
N LYS A 60 -9.30 -17.24 7.04
CA LYS A 60 -9.95 -17.12 5.73
C LYS A 60 -11.47 -16.88 5.82
N LYS A 61 -12.08 -17.31 6.92
CA LYS A 61 -13.53 -17.21 7.15
C LYS A 61 -14.01 -15.76 7.26
N ASP A 62 -13.26 -14.93 7.99
CA ASP A 62 -13.73 -13.61 8.45
C ASP A 62 -12.62 -12.55 8.50
N PHE A 63 -11.42 -12.88 8.02
CA PHE A 63 -10.24 -12.03 7.97
C PHE A 63 -9.80 -11.47 9.33
N HIS A 64 -10.17 -12.12 10.45
CA HIS A 64 -9.66 -11.72 11.75
C HIS A 64 -8.18 -12.12 11.90
N PRO A 65 -7.33 -11.24 12.44
CA PRO A 65 -5.93 -11.55 12.74
C PRO A 65 -5.80 -12.76 13.66
N LEU A 66 -4.82 -13.60 13.39
CA LEU A 66 -4.39 -14.65 14.32
C LEU A 66 -3.74 -14.00 15.54
N LEU A 67 -4.26 -14.33 16.72
CA LEU A 67 -3.73 -13.87 18.01
C LEU A 67 -2.68 -14.83 18.60
N THR A 68 -2.35 -15.90 17.89
CA THR A 68 -1.37 -16.91 18.30
C THR A 68 -0.29 -17.06 17.25
N VAL A 69 0.88 -17.55 17.68
CA VAL A 69 2.00 -17.83 16.77
C VAL A 69 1.60 -18.94 15.81
N PHE A 70 1.83 -18.70 14.53
CA PHE A 70 1.71 -19.70 13.49
C PHE A 70 3.12 -20.09 13.10
N ASN A 71 3.53 -21.33 13.38
CA ASN A 71 4.94 -21.72 13.40
C ASN A 71 5.55 -22.32 12.10
N PRO A 72 5.11 -22.00 10.86
CA PRO A 72 5.86 -22.41 9.68
C PRO A 72 6.86 -21.32 9.24
N SER A 73 8.14 -21.64 9.01
CA SER A 73 9.17 -20.65 8.62
C SER A 73 9.18 -20.35 7.11
N GLY A 74 9.43 -19.09 6.71
CA GLY A 74 9.73 -18.74 5.32
C GLY A 74 8.79 -17.72 4.67
N ASN A 75 7.84 -17.15 5.41
CA ASN A 75 6.97 -16.07 4.91
C ASN A 75 7.33 -14.74 5.59
N GLY A 76 8.01 -13.85 4.87
CA GLY A 76 8.57 -12.63 5.41
C GLY A 76 8.92 -11.61 4.33
N LEU A 77 9.49 -10.49 4.79
CA LEU A 77 10.01 -9.42 3.96
C LEU A 77 11.53 -9.37 4.09
N HIS A 78 12.23 -9.66 3.00
CA HIS A 78 13.67 -9.78 2.97
C HIS A 78 14.32 -8.53 2.35
N PHE A 79 15.31 -7.98 3.03
CA PHE A 79 16.10 -6.80 2.63
C PHE A 79 17.57 -7.21 2.40
N PRO A 80 17.96 -7.61 1.17
CA PRO A 80 19.28 -8.20 0.91
C PRO A 80 20.45 -7.31 1.33
N LYS A 81 20.37 -6.00 1.05
CA LYS A 81 21.44 -5.04 1.38
C LYS A 81 21.67 -4.90 2.89
N LEU A 82 20.61 -5.09 3.69
CA LEU A 82 20.66 -5.00 5.14
C LEU A 82 20.97 -6.35 5.80
N LYS A 83 21.02 -7.45 5.02
CA LYS A 83 21.11 -8.84 5.53
C LYS A 83 20.05 -9.10 6.61
N MET A 84 18.85 -8.58 6.37
CA MET A 84 17.75 -8.58 7.33
C MET A 84 16.52 -9.24 6.71
N GLU A 85 15.81 -10.00 7.52
CA GLU A 85 14.51 -10.56 7.17
C GLU A 85 13.53 -10.25 8.31
N ILE A 86 12.36 -9.76 7.94
CA ILE A 86 11.24 -9.62 8.86
C ILE A 86 10.37 -10.85 8.65
N ASP A 87 10.50 -11.82 9.55
CA ASP A 87 9.68 -13.03 9.55
C ASP A 87 8.30 -12.74 10.15
N PHE A 88 7.25 -12.99 9.35
CA PHE A 88 5.87 -12.74 9.73
C PHE A 88 5.26 -13.86 10.55
N THR A 89 5.83 -15.06 10.50
CA THR A 89 5.21 -16.29 11.02
C THR A 89 5.24 -16.32 12.55
N ASN A 90 6.32 -15.80 13.11
CA ASN A 90 6.55 -15.71 14.55
C ASN A 90 5.89 -14.50 15.24
N LYS A 91 4.95 -13.83 14.57
CA LYS A 91 4.36 -12.56 15.02
C LYS A 91 2.84 -12.63 14.97
N PRO A 92 2.14 -12.80 16.11
CA PRO A 92 0.69 -12.70 16.13
C PRO A 92 0.24 -11.25 15.91
N GLY A 93 -0.99 -11.10 15.41
CA GLY A 93 -1.62 -9.81 15.21
C GLY A 93 -1.22 -9.12 13.90
N ILE A 94 -1.23 -7.79 13.93
CA ILE A 94 -0.98 -6.93 12.77
C ILE A 94 0.44 -6.38 12.85
N MET A 95 1.18 -6.49 11.77
CA MET A 95 2.50 -5.88 11.59
C MET A 95 2.41 -4.72 10.62
N GLU A 96 2.87 -3.55 11.08
CA GLU A 96 2.98 -2.34 10.26
C GLU A 96 4.46 -2.05 10.01
N ILE A 97 4.82 -1.82 8.74
CA ILE A 97 6.21 -1.64 8.33
C ILE A 97 6.29 -0.44 7.38
N LEU A 98 7.18 0.51 7.67
CA LEU A 98 7.50 1.63 6.79
C LEU A 98 8.95 1.50 6.33
N TRP A 99 9.19 1.51 5.02
CA TRP A 99 10.54 1.43 4.47
C TRP A 99 10.74 2.32 3.25
N LYS A 100 12.01 2.67 2.98
CA LYS A 100 12.42 3.51 1.83
C LYS A 100 12.54 2.67 0.57
N THR A 101 11.41 2.39 -0.10
CA THR A 101 11.36 1.57 -1.32
C THR A 101 12.35 2.01 -2.40
N SER A 102 12.55 3.32 -2.57
CA SER A 102 13.48 3.88 -3.57
C SER A 102 14.96 3.53 -3.33
N THR A 103 15.34 3.11 -2.13
CA THR A 103 16.76 2.85 -1.77
C THR A 103 17.00 1.44 -1.23
N LEU A 104 15.98 0.84 -0.62
CA LEU A 104 16.03 -0.48 -0.01
C LEU A 104 15.40 -1.50 -0.96
N LEU A 105 16.28 -2.24 -1.65
CA LEU A 105 15.89 -3.45 -2.36
C LEU A 105 15.22 -4.41 -1.37
N HIS A 106 14.04 -4.91 -1.73
CA HIS A 106 13.27 -5.82 -0.91
C HIS A 106 12.50 -6.83 -1.77
N HIS A 107 12.09 -7.94 -1.16
CA HIS A 107 11.12 -8.88 -1.73
C HIS A 107 10.42 -9.68 -0.66
N LYS A 108 9.27 -10.22 -1.04
CA LYS A 108 8.55 -11.24 -0.29
C LYS A 108 9.24 -12.59 -0.46
N THR A 109 9.55 -13.24 0.65
CA THR A 109 10.07 -14.61 0.62
C THR A 109 8.96 -15.59 0.26
N LYS A 110 9.35 -16.73 -0.33
CA LYS A 110 8.39 -17.75 -0.74
C LYS A 110 7.79 -18.41 0.51
N PRO A 111 6.46 -18.34 0.72
CA PRO A 111 5.84 -18.97 1.87
C PRO A 111 5.97 -20.50 1.81
N PRO A 112 6.10 -21.16 2.96
CA PRO A 112 6.12 -22.61 3.04
C PRO A 112 4.74 -23.23 2.71
N PRO A 113 4.67 -24.50 2.28
CA PRO A 113 3.44 -25.19 1.86
C PRO A 113 2.31 -25.15 2.91
N GLU A 114 2.66 -25.15 4.19
CA GLU A 114 1.74 -25.12 5.34
C GLU A 114 0.89 -23.84 5.38
N ILE A 115 1.36 -22.77 4.74
CA ILE A 115 0.61 -21.51 4.56
C ILE A 115 -0.20 -21.59 3.27
N ILE A 116 0.42 -22.02 2.16
CA ILE A 116 -0.19 -22.02 0.82
C ILE A 116 -1.44 -22.92 0.79
N TYR A 117 -1.33 -24.12 1.33
CA TYR A 117 -2.39 -25.14 1.29
C TYR A 117 -3.26 -25.13 2.56
N ASN A 118 -3.12 -24.12 3.41
CA ASN A 118 -3.94 -24.02 4.61
C ASN A 118 -5.39 -23.66 4.25
N GLU A 119 -6.34 -24.47 4.67
CA GLU A 119 -7.77 -24.22 4.42
C GLU A 119 -8.36 -23.14 5.33
N LYS A 120 -7.74 -22.86 6.48
CA LYS A 120 -8.28 -21.98 7.53
C LYS A 120 -7.59 -20.63 7.60
N ILE A 121 -6.31 -20.58 7.25
CA ILE A 121 -5.45 -19.43 7.46
C ILE A 121 -4.93 -18.95 6.10
N THR A 122 -4.80 -17.64 5.93
CA THR A 122 -4.04 -17.03 4.83
C THR A 122 -3.17 -15.91 5.38
N HIS A 123 -2.19 -15.48 4.60
CA HIS A 123 -1.41 -14.29 4.92
C HIS A 123 -1.98 -13.11 4.14
N PHE A 124 -2.55 -12.15 4.87
CA PHE A 124 -3.05 -10.89 4.33
C PHE A 124 -1.90 -9.90 4.22
N GLU A 125 -1.76 -9.31 3.03
CA GLU A 125 -0.74 -8.31 2.76
C GLU A 125 -1.38 -7.11 2.08
N PHE A 126 -1.14 -5.96 2.66
CA PHE A 126 -1.49 -4.67 2.11
C PHE A 126 -0.22 -3.84 2.05
N SER A 127 0.08 -3.24 0.91
CA SER A 127 1.16 -2.27 0.82
C SER A 127 0.71 -1.03 0.09
N PHE A 128 1.17 0.10 0.59
CA PHE A 128 0.85 1.41 0.11
C PHE A 128 2.12 2.17 -0.26
N LEU A 129 2.30 2.43 -1.54
CA LEU A 129 3.40 3.22 -2.07
C LEU A 129 3.11 4.71 -1.84
N ILE A 130 4.06 5.39 -1.20
CA ILE A 130 3.96 6.79 -0.80
C ILE A 130 4.95 7.58 -1.64
N ASN A 131 4.42 8.39 -2.54
CA ASN A 131 5.19 9.36 -3.31
C ASN A 131 5.39 10.67 -2.54
N HIS A 132 6.23 11.55 -3.09
CA HIS A 132 6.52 12.87 -2.50
C HIS A 132 5.27 13.74 -2.31
N LYS A 133 4.30 13.68 -3.22
CA LYS A 133 3.06 14.47 -3.12
C LYS A 133 2.27 14.07 -1.88
N LEU A 134 2.09 12.77 -1.66
CA LEU A 134 1.35 12.28 -0.51
C LEU A 134 2.08 12.53 0.81
N PHE A 135 3.41 12.37 0.82
CA PHE A 135 4.23 12.76 1.97
C PHE A 135 4.01 14.22 2.36
N ASN A 136 4.01 15.13 1.37
CA ASN A 136 3.78 16.56 1.61
C ASN A 136 2.36 16.86 2.10
N VAL A 137 1.35 16.11 1.65
CA VAL A 137 -0.03 16.21 2.19
C VAL A 137 -0.04 15.79 3.66
N GLY A 138 0.65 14.71 4.03
CA GLY A 138 0.79 14.28 5.43
C GLY A 138 1.49 15.34 6.30
N ASP A 139 2.58 15.92 5.82
CA ASP A 139 3.30 17.00 6.54
C ASP A 139 2.44 18.26 6.72
N LYS A 140 1.62 18.62 5.71
CA LYS A 140 0.62 19.68 5.84
C LYS A 140 -0.42 19.32 6.91
N PHE A 141 -0.93 18.09 6.89
CA PHE A 141 -1.94 17.62 7.84
C PHE A 141 -1.47 17.69 9.29
N LEU A 142 -0.20 17.34 9.57
CA LEU A 142 0.38 17.46 10.91
C LEU A 142 0.43 18.91 11.43
N LYS A 143 0.39 19.89 10.53
CA LYS A 143 0.41 21.34 10.85
C LYS A 143 -0.99 21.95 10.87
N MET A 144 -2.03 21.19 10.52
CA MET A 144 -3.41 21.67 10.50
C MET A 144 -4.00 21.72 11.91
N THR A 145 -4.91 22.66 12.12
CA THR A 145 -5.73 22.71 13.32
C THR A 145 -6.85 21.67 13.25
N PRO A 146 -7.41 21.19 14.38
CA PRO A 146 -8.48 20.19 14.39
C PRO A 146 -9.77 20.57 13.65
N THR A 147 -9.93 21.85 13.29
CA THR A 147 -11.10 22.39 12.59
C THR A 147 -10.93 22.50 11.08
N GLU A 148 -9.74 22.18 10.56
CA GLU A 148 -9.41 22.32 9.15
C GLU A 148 -9.52 20.98 8.41
N ILE A 149 -10.05 21.01 7.19
CA ILE A 149 -10.02 19.89 6.25
C ILE A 149 -9.38 20.41 4.96
N ASP A 150 -8.27 19.80 4.56
CA ASP A 150 -7.58 20.08 3.30
C ASP A 150 -7.88 18.93 2.34
N PHE A 151 -8.24 19.26 1.12
CA PHE A 151 -8.47 18.26 0.07
C PHE A 151 -7.99 18.82 -1.27
N GLU A 152 -7.37 17.96 -2.06
CA GLU A 152 -6.96 18.30 -3.42
C GLU A 152 -7.74 17.42 -4.38
N VAL A 153 -8.60 18.02 -5.21
CA VAL A 153 -9.28 17.30 -6.29
C VAL A 153 -8.43 17.45 -7.54
N THR A 154 -7.80 16.36 -7.97
CA THR A 154 -7.22 16.30 -9.32
C THR A 154 -8.31 15.82 -10.28
N GLN A 155 -8.97 16.74 -10.99
CA GLN A 155 -9.94 16.38 -12.03
C GLN A 155 -9.20 16.05 -13.32
N TYR A 156 -9.43 14.85 -13.86
CA TYR A 156 -8.76 14.34 -15.06
C TYR A 156 -9.49 14.69 -16.38
N PHE A 157 -10.52 15.54 -16.35
CA PHE A 157 -11.19 15.96 -17.57
C PHE A 157 -10.41 17.03 -18.31
N LYS A 158 -10.35 16.95 -19.65
CA LYS A 158 -9.72 17.91 -20.57
C LYS A 158 -10.02 19.36 -20.14
N GLY A 159 -9.09 19.98 -19.42
CA GLY A 159 -9.24 21.32 -18.89
C GLY A 159 -8.33 21.51 -17.68
N ASN A 160 -7.13 22.00 -17.93
CA ASN A 160 -6.09 22.21 -16.93
C ASN A 160 -6.59 23.07 -15.76
N VAL A 161 -6.42 22.59 -14.52
CA VAL A 161 -5.73 23.20 -13.36
C VAL A 161 -6.13 22.43 -12.09
N PRO A 162 -5.18 21.97 -11.25
CA PRO A 162 -5.50 21.47 -9.91
C PRO A 162 -6.07 22.60 -9.05
N ASP A 163 -7.33 22.50 -8.65
CA ASP A 163 -7.99 23.50 -7.81
C ASP A 163 -7.79 23.10 -6.33
N GLN A 164 -6.79 23.66 -5.66
CA GLN A 164 -6.58 23.45 -4.22
C GLN A 164 -7.60 24.27 -3.44
N LYS A 165 -8.54 23.61 -2.74
CA LYS A 165 -9.56 24.27 -1.92
C LYS A 165 -9.42 23.80 -0.46
N ARG A 166 -9.40 24.74 0.47
CA ARG A 166 -9.54 24.47 1.90
C ARG A 166 -10.99 24.69 2.29
N ALA A 167 -11.61 23.69 2.92
CA ALA A 167 -12.89 23.86 3.58
C ALA A 167 -12.66 24.05 5.09
N LYS A 168 -13.32 25.06 5.66
CA LYS A 168 -13.44 25.19 7.12
C LYS A 168 -14.79 24.64 7.55
N ARG A 169 -14.83 23.96 8.69
CA ARG A 169 -16.11 23.67 9.36
C ARG A 169 -16.73 25.00 9.79
N TYR A 170 -18.01 25.17 9.45
CA TYR A 170 -18.87 26.23 9.99
C TYR A 170 -19.25 25.92 11.44
#